data_AF-A0A939XF32-F1
#
_entry.id   AF-A0A939XF32-F1
#
_cell.length_a   1.000
_cell.length_b   1.000
_cell.length_c   1.000
_cell.angle_alpha   90.00
_cell.angle_beta   90.00
_cell.angle_gamma   90.00
#
_symmetry.space_group_name_H-M   'P 1'
#
loop_
_entity.id
_entity.type
_entity.pdbx_description
1 polymer ?
#
loop_
_entity_poly.entity_id
_entity_poly.type
_entity_poly.pdbx_seq_one_letter_code
_entity_poly.pdbx_strand_id
1 'polypeptide(L)'
;MESSRIGNSIAAALIIAASLLTGCKLRTDHTEVVLPAAVRTAMYDTASVNFIDFSKYGELRSLPIGIFDADSTSMTLLETCTGMDCFDNITGARRSDGILDFAGEYFQYYTARSDDDCFNSTLFLMKDRYWDSFEKERSKIIVAGGPLISYKGLDDMMSLGEHNGAGVKVISAVDAGVRAMFDSLADDNIASLTVACLSDSSSNYRQAYSEAIKKISDERGNTRSISIISGKNSLEGLSKIVEELKNASSKSPLKVIIVDGLGDDFEASCLALLEQYRSSFGNGTYPYRSILADDIIFVDPSLSAAVECYTALRHDKNLALRADKQKVSYFYGF
;
A
#
# COMPACT_ATOMS: atom_id res chain seq x y z
N MET A 1 40.69 -82.33 -23.10
CA MET A 1 40.36 -81.91 -24.48
C MET A 1 39.16 -80.98 -24.40
N GLU A 2 39.31 -79.77 -24.94
CA GLU A 2 38.29 -78.74 -25.22
C GLU A 2 37.51 -78.18 -24.01
N SER A 3 37.81 -76.96 -23.54
CA SER A 3 37.53 -75.65 -24.15
C SER A 3 36.10 -75.14 -23.90
N SER A 4 36.06 -74.13 -23.03
CA SER A 4 35.16 -72.97 -23.03
C SER A 4 33.65 -73.20 -22.94
N ARG A 5 33.03 -72.62 -21.89
CA ARG A 5 32.09 -71.49 -22.05
C ARG A 5 31.79 -70.84 -20.69
N ILE A 6 32.14 -69.56 -20.60
CA ILE A 6 31.32 -68.43 -20.11
C ILE A 6 30.61 -68.64 -18.76
N GLY A 7 30.82 -67.90 -17.69
CA GLY A 7 31.60 -66.70 -17.39
C GLY A 7 31.21 -66.27 -15.97
N ASN A 8 32.22 -65.89 -15.18
CA ASN A 8 32.25 -64.85 -14.12
C ASN A 8 30.90 -64.34 -13.57
N SER A 9 30.65 -64.20 -12.27
CA SER A 9 31.56 -63.96 -11.15
C SER A 9 30.82 -64.04 -9.81
N ILE A 10 31.49 -64.61 -8.79
CA ILE A 10 31.72 -64.02 -7.44
C ILE A 10 30.46 -63.50 -6.73
N ALA A 11 29.78 -64.28 -5.88
CA ALA A 11 30.09 -64.50 -4.46
C ALA A 11 30.31 -63.21 -3.64
N ALA A 12 29.28 -62.73 -2.93
CA ALA A 12 29.44 -62.10 -1.61
C ALA A 12 28.09 -61.90 -0.89
N ALA A 13 27.92 -62.69 0.18
CA ALA A 13 27.32 -62.37 1.47
C ALA A 13 26.05 -61.48 1.53
N LEU A 14 24.95 -62.15 1.84
CA LEU A 14 23.77 -61.62 2.51
C LEU A 14 24.14 -60.90 3.83
N ILE A 15 23.89 -59.60 3.91
CA ILE A 15 23.64 -58.91 5.19
C ILE A 15 22.26 -58.25 5.05
N ILE A 16 21.38 -58.63 5.98
CA ILE A 16 20.00 -58.18 6.12
C ILE A 16 20.01 -56.68 6.42
N ALA A 17 19.63 -55.86 5.44
CA ALA A 17 19.23 -54.47 5.67
C ALA A 17 17.73 -54.47 5.99
N ALA A 18 17.40 -54.26 7.26
CA ALA A 18 16.04 -54.02 7.70
C ALA A 18 15.50 -52.75 7.03
N SER A 19 14.54 -52.93 6.13
CA SER A 19 13.77 -51.88 5.49
C SER A 19 12.84 -51.21 6.51
N LEU A 20 13.35 -50.20 7.21
CA LEU A 20 12.53 -49.14 7.80
C LEU A 20 12.13 -48.20 6.66
N LEU A 21 10.97 -48.47 6.06
CA LEU A 21 10.23 -47.49 5.27
C LEU A 21 9.66 -46.43 6.23
N THR A 22 10.52 -45.56 6.76
CA THR A 22 10.08 -44.28 7.29
C THR A 22 9.72 -43.41 6.10
N GLY A 23 8.44 -43.45 5.72
CA GLY A 23 7.87 -42.44 4.85
C GLY A 23 8.07 -41.07 5.50
N CYS A 24 8.97 -40.27 4.93
CA CYS A 24 8.94 -38.83 5.13
C CYS A 24 7.60 -38.33 4.56
N LYS A 25 6.57 -38.29 5.41
CA LYS A 25 5.48 -37.34 5.22
C LYS A 25 6.15 -35.97 5.23
N LEU A 26 6.29 -35.39 4.04
CA LEU A 26 6.38 -33.95 3.87
C LEU A 26 5.23 -33.37 4.68
N ARG A 27 5.56 -32.79 5.83
CA ARG A 27 4.66 -32.00 6.64
C ARG A 27 4.46 -30.71 5.85
N THR A 28 3.52 -30.73 4.92
CA THR A 28 2.89 -29.50 4.43
C THR A 28 2.20 -28.92 5.65
N ASP A 29 2.87 -27.96 6.26
CA ASP A 29 2.26 -27.08 7.25
C ASP A 29 1.23 -26.26 6.46
N HIS A 30 0.05 -26.85 6.25
CA HIS A 30 -1.13 -26.10 5.90
C HIS A 30 -1.53 -25.40 7.19
N THR A 31 -0.90 -24.26 7.46
CA THR A 31 -1.49 -23.26 8.35
C THR A 31 -2.84 -22.90 7.72
N GLU A 32 -3.90 -23.45 8.30
CA GLU A 32 -5.26 -23.06 7.94
C GLU A 32 -5.36 -21.55 8.15
N VAL A 33 -5.62 -20.79 7.08
CA VAL A 33 -5.73 -19.34 7.15
C VAL A 33 -7.01 -19.03 7.95
N VAL A 34 -6.84 -18.67 9.22
CA VAL A 34 -7.95 -18.28 10.09
C VAL A 34 -8.37 -16.86 9.74
N LEU A 35 -9.44 -16.74 8.95
CA LEU A 35 -10.00 -15.44 8.58
C LEU A 35 -10.55 -14.70 9.81
N PRO A 36 -10.40 -13.36 9.88
CA PRO A 36 -11.02 -12.54 10.92
C PRO A 36 -12.53 -12.72 10.98
N ALA A 37 -13.13 -12.52 12.15
CA ALA A 37 -14.56 -12.77 12.35
C ALA A 37 -15.44 -11.91 11.42
N ALA A 38 -15.10 -10.63 11.24
CA ALA A 38 -15.81 -9.72 10.35
C ALA A 38 -15.75 -10.20 8.88
N VAL A 39 -14.58 -10.65 8.43
CA VAL A 39 -14.36 -11.20 7.09
C VAL A 39 -15.14 -12.49 6.89
N ARG A 40 -15.12 -13.42 7.85
CA ARG A 40 -15.92 -14.66 7.78
C ARG A 40 -17.41 -14.36 7.65
N THR A 41 -17.92 -13.41 8.45
CA THR A 41 -19.32 -12.99 8.38
C THR A 41 -19.65 -12.42 6.99
N ALA A 42 -18.80 -11.53 6.46
CA ALA A 42 -19.00 -10.94 5.14
C ALA A 42 -18.96 -11.98 4.01
N MET A 43 -18.15 -13.03 4.14
CA MET A 43 -17.96 -14.03 3.09
C MET A 43 -18.94 -15.22 3.14
N TYR A 44 -19.40 -15.63 4.34
CA TYR A 44 -20.05 -16.93 4.50
C TYR A 44 -21.40 -16.90 5.22
N ASP A 45 -21.71 -15.86 6.00
CA ASP A 45 -22.97 -15.80 6.76
C ASP A 45 -24.08 -15.15 5.92
N THR A 46 -24.81 -15.94 5.14
CA THR A 46 -25.90 -15.46 4.26
C THR A 46 -27.07 -14.80 5.01
N ALA A 47 -27.16 -14.96 6.34
CA ALA A 47 -28.19 -14.31 7.15
C ALA A 47 -27.75 -12.93 7.66
N SER A 48 -26.47 -12.58 7.53
CA SER A 48 -25.91 -11.31 7.97
C SER A 48 -26.19 -10.19 6.98
N VAL A 49 -26.53 -9.00 7.49
CA VAL A 49 -26.55 -7.76 6.69
C VAL A 49 -25.19 -7.43 6.08
N ASN A 50 -24.11 -7.97 6.65
CA ASN A 50 -22.74 -7.77 6.19
C ASN A 50 -22.33 -8.74 5.08
N PHE A 51 -23.12 -9.77 4.78
CA PHE A 51 -22.85 -10.72 3.70
C PHE A 51 -22.69 -10.05 2.33
N ILE A 52 -21.70 -10.50 1.56
CA ILE A 52 -21.49 -10.13 0.17
C ILE A 52 -21.59 -11.40 -0.68
N ASP A 53 -22.55 -11.42 -1.59
CA ASP A 53 -22.63 -12.48 -2.60
C ASP A 53 -21.65 -12.18 -3.74
N PHE A 54 -20.41 -12.66 -3.59
CA PHE A 54 -19.36 -12.47 -4.59
C PHE A 54 -19.65 -13.17 -5.92
N SER A 55 -20.57 -14.14 -5.96
CA SER A 55 -21.00 -14.78 -7.22
C SER A 55 -21.78 -13.83 -8.14
N LYS A 56 -22.27 -12.71 -7.61
CA LYS A 56 -22.94 -11.65 -8.37
C LYS A 56 -21.99 -10.63 -9.00
N TYR A 57 -20.68 -10.74 -8.78
CA TYR A 57 -19.72 -9.94 -9.53
C TYR A 57 -19.67 -10.43 -10.97
N GLY A 58 -19.99 -9.51 -11.90
CA GLY A 58 -19.82 -9.73 -13.33
C GLY A 58 -18.40 -9.38 -13.78
N GLU A 59 -18.26 -8.94 -15.03
CA GLU A 59 -16.99 -8.44 -15.56
C GLU A 59 -16.52 -7.21 -14.77
N LEU A 60 -15.40 -7.32 -14.06
CA LEU A 60 -14.87 -6.23 -13.23
C LEU A 60 -14.58 -4.97 -14.04
N ARG A 61 -14.14 -5.14 -15.29
CA ARG A 61 -13.77 -4.03 -16.18
C ARG A 61 -14.86 -2.96 -16.31
N SER A 62 -16.14 -3.36 -16.28
CA SER A 62 -17.27 -2.44 -16.42
C SER A 62 -17.74 -1.82 -15.10
N LEU A 63 -17.13 -2.16 -13.97
CA LEU A 63 -17.47 -1.61 -12.67
C LEU A 63 -16.62 -0.36 -12.33
N PRO A 64 -17.10 0.52 -11.44
CA PRO A 64 -16.34 1.69 -11.00
C PRO A 64 -15.18 1.35 -10.05
N ILE A 65 -14.22 2.27 -9.96
CA ILE A 65 -13.18 2.31 -8.92
C ILE A 65 -13.80 2.89 -7.64
N GLY A 66 -13.69 2.17 -6.53
CA GLY A 66 -14.10 2.67 -5.21
C GLY A 66 -12.96 3.44 -4.57
N ILE A 67 -13.23 4.65 -4.10
CA ILE A 67 -12.32 5.44 -3.28
C ILE A 67 -12.98 5.66 -1.94
N PHE A 68 -12.29 5.29 -0.87
CA PHE A 68 -12.73 5.53 0.50
C PHE A 68 -11.73 6.45 1.19
N ASP A 69 -12.19 7.59 1.68
CA ASP A 69 -11.43 8.43 2.62
C ASP A 69 -12.21 8.49 3.94
N ALA A 70 -11.50 8.34 5.06
CA ALA A 70 -12.10 8.49 6.37
C ALA A 70 -12.25 9.97 6.76
N ASP A 71 -11.43 10.85 6.17
CA ASP A 71 -11.52 12.30 6.36
C ASP A 71 -12.32 12.95 5.22
N SER A 72 -13.57 13.32 5.52
CA SER A 72 -14.46 13.99 4.56
C SER A 72 -13.94 15.32 4.00
N THR A 73 -12.91 15.89 4.62
CA THR A 73 -12.29 17.15 4.17
C THR A 73 -11.12 16.94 3.21
N SER A 74 -10.59 15.72 3.12
CA SER A 74 -9.55 15.34 2.17
C SER A 74 -10.21 14.79 0.91
N MET A 75 -10.01 15.44 -0.23
CA MET A 75 -10.33 14.88 -1.56
C MET A 75 -9.07 14.50 -2.34
N THR A 76 -7.90 14.59 -1.70
CA THR A 76 -6.59 14.50 -2.35
C THR A 76 -6.42 13.20 -3.13
N LEU A 77 -6.87 12.07 -2.58
CA LEU A 77 -6.77 10.79 -3.29
C LEU A 77 -7.66 10.73 -4.54
N LEU A 78 -8.89 11.27 -4.47
CA LEU A 78 -9.79 11.35 -5.62
C LEU A 78 -9.24 12.31 -6.68
N GLU A 79 -8.78 13.49 -6.28
CA GLU A 79 -8.16 14.48 -7.17
C GLU A 79 -6.93 13.89 -7.86
N THR A 80 -6.07 13.20 -7.10
CA THR A 80 -4.91 12.51 -7.65
C THR A 80 -5.32 11.45 -8.66
N CYS A 81 -6.26 10.56 -8.32
CA CYS A 81 -6.75 9.53 -9.25
C CYS A 81 -7.36 10.14 -10.52
N THR A 82 -8.13 11.22 -10.41
CA THR A 82 -8.80 11.82 -11.56
C THR A 82 -7.87 12.69 -12.42
N GLY A 83 -6.79 13.22 -11.85
CA GLY A 83 -5.80 14.06 -12.53
C GLY A 83 -4.51 13.35 -12.95
N MET A 84 -4.33 12.07 -12.62
CA MET A 84 -3.07 11.35 -12.89
C MET A 84 -2.82 11.15 -14.40
N ASP A 85 -1.63 11.52 -14.85
CA ASP A 85 -1.05 11.21 -16.17
C ASP A 85 0.44 10.86 -15.96
N CYS A 86 0.66 9.67 -15.44
CA CYS A 86 1.96 9.10 -15.11
C CYS A 86 2.37 7.97 -16.07
N PHE A 87 1.46 7.48 -16.91
CA PHE A 87 1.69 6.34 -17.78
C PHE A 87 1.29 6.60 -19.22
N ASP A 88 2.03 5.95 -20.12
CA ASP A 88 1.65 5.88 -21.51
C ASP A 88 0.54 4.84 -21.62
N ASN A 89 -0.68 5.27 -21.91
CA ASN A 89 -1.88 4.47 -21.82
C ASN A 89 -1.88 3.28 -22.81
N ILE A 90 -1.10 3.38 -23.88
CA ILE A 90 -0.93 2.32 -24.87
C ILE A 90 0.08 1.29 -24.37
N THR A 91 1.28 1.72 -24.00
CA THR A 91 2.41 0.83 -23.69
C THR A 91 2.45 0.38 -22.22
N GLY A 92 1.96 1.21 -21.30
CA GLY A 92 2.06 1.04 -19.85
C GLY A 92 3.40 1.49 -19.28
N ALA A 93 4.24 2.13 -20.08
CA ALA A 93 5.50 2.68 -19.61
C ALA A 93 5.24 3.84 -18.64
N ARG A 94 6.09 3.98 -17.62
CA ARG A 94 6.01 5.08 -16.65
C ARG A 94 6.52 6.39 -17.26
N ARG A 95 5.65 7.08 -17.99
CA ARG A 95 5.85 8.40 -18.58
C ARG A 95 4.47 8.99 -18.92
N SER A 96 4.28 10.30 -18.78
CA SER A 96 3.07 10.99 -19.24
C SER A 96 2.93 10.88 -20.77
N ASP A 97 1.70 10.72 -21.26
CA ASP A 97 1.36 10.78 -22.69
C ASP A 97 0.36 11.90 -23.04
N GLY A 98 -0.03 12.71 -22.06
CA GLY A 98 -1.00 13.80 -22.20
C GLY A 98 -2.46 13.35 -22.07
N ILE A 99 -2.71 12.06 -21.79
CA ILE A 99 -4.03 11.49 -21.55
C ILE A 99 -4.06 10.96 -20.11
N LEU A 100 -5.10 11.34 -19.38
CA LEU A 100 -5.29 10.85 -18.00
C LEU A 100 -5.29 9.32 -17.95
N ASP A 101 -4.54 8.76 -17.01
CA ASP A 101 -4.32 7.31 -16.85
C ASP A 101 -5.63 6.55 -16.64
N PHE A 102 -6.57 7.20 -15.95
CA PHE A 102 -7.90 6.64 -15.67
C PHE A 102 -8.97 7.17 -16.62
N ALA A 103 -8.61 7.66 -17.82
CA ALA A 103 -9.60 8.15 -18.78
C ALA A 103 -10.69 7.09 -19.05
N GLY A 104 -11.96 7.50 -18.97
CA GLY A 104 -13.12 6.59 -19.14
C GLY A 104 -13.50 5.77 -17.91
N GLU A 105 -12.78 5.92 -16.79
CA GLU A 105 -13.14 5.29 -15.52
C GLU A 105 -14.26 6.02 -14.79
N TYR A 106 -15.07 5.23 -14.10
CA TYR A 106 -16.06 5.75 -13.15
C TYR A 106 -15.52 5.57 -11.75
N PHE A 107 -15.71 6.57 -10.90
CA PHE A 107 -15.30 6.58 -9.51
C PHE A 107 -16.53 6.61 -8.60
N GLN A 108 -16.48 5.82 -7.54
CA GLN A 108 -17.38 5.90 -6.40
C GLN A 108 -16.57 6.42 -5.22
N TYR A 109 -16.76 7.68 -4.87
CA TYR A 109 -16.14 8.29 -3.70
C TYR A 109 -17.07 8.11 -2.49
N TYR A 110 -16.59 7.43 -1.47
CA TYR A 110 -17.28 7.26 -0.19
C TYR A 110 -16.49 7.92 0.92
N THR A 111 -17.16 8.69 1.75
CA THR A 111 -16.61 9.18 3.02
C THR A 111 -17.46 8.67 4.18
N ALA A 112 -16.80 8.14 5.20
CA ALA A 112 -17.49 7.64 6.39
C ALA A 112 -18.04 8.79 7.25
N ARG A 113 -19.07 8.49 8.05
CA ARG A 113 -19.67 9.43 9.02
C ARG A 113 -18.84 9.54 10.30
N SER A 114 -18.09 8.50 10.63
CA SER A 114 -17.21 8.43 11.78
C SER A 114 -16.00 7.57 11.47
N ASP A 115 -14.94 7.81 12.22
CA ASP A 115 -13.67 7.09 12.15
C ASP A 115 -13.81 5.57 12.38
N ASP A 116 -14.92 5.11 12.97
CA ASP A 116 -15.12 3.72 13.40
C ASP A 116 -15.70 2.80 12.31
N ASP A 117 -15.89 3.29 11.08
CA ASP A 117 -16.67 2.60 10.05
C ASP A 117 -15.87 2.07 8.84
N CYS A 118 -14.54 1.93 8.91
CA CYS A 118 -13.70 1.63 7.74
C CYS A 118 -14.02 0.27 7.07
N PHE A 119 -14.24 -0.79 7.86
CA PHE A 119 -14.63 -2.09 7.29
C PHE A 119 -16.00 -2.03 6.61
N ASN A 120 -16.98 -1.37 7.24
CA ASN A 120 -18.31 -1.17 6.66
C ASN A 120 -18.26 -0.30 5.41
N SER A 121 -17.34 0.66 5.33
CA SER A 121 -17.08 1.46 4.11
C SER A 121 -16.62 0.57 2.96
N THR A 122 -15.79 -0.44 3.26
CA THR A 122 -15.40 -1.47 2.29
C THR A 122 -16.59 -2.34 1.89
N LEU A 123 -17.42 -2.76 2.85
CA LEU A 123 -18.65 -3.50 2.55
C LEU A 123 -19.61 -2.68 1.68
N PHE A 124 -19.74 -1.38 1.93
CA PHE A 124 -20.52 -0.46 1.12
C PHE A 124 -20.02 -0.48 -0.33
N LEU A 125 -18.74 -0.21 -0.56
CA LEU A 125 -18.15 -0.17 -1.90
C LEU A 125 -18.26 -1.54 -2.61
N MET A 126 -18.14 -2.66 -1.89
CA MET A 126 -18.26 -4.01 -2.47
C MET A 126 -19.70 -4.49 -2.72
N LYS A 127 -20.74 -3.77 -2.31
CA LYS A 127 -22.15 -4.17 -2.49
C LYS A 127 -22.85 -3.33 -3.56
N ASP A 128 -23.83 -3.94 -4.22
CA ASP A 128 -24.80 -3.23 -5.07
C ASP A 128 -26.02 -2.71 -4.32
N ARG A 129 -26.26 -3.25 -3.12
CA ARG A 129 -27.29 -2.78 -2.21
C ARG A 129 -26.72 -2.60 -0.81
N TYR A 130 -26.89 -1.41 -0.26
CA TYR A 130 -26.55 -1.10 1.12
C TYR A 130 -27.81 -0.66 1.87
N TRP A 131 -28.04 -1.30 3.02
CA TRP A 131 -29.18 -1.18 3.94
C TRP A 131 -30.55 -1.07 3.26
N ASP A 132 -30.97 -2.11 2.53
CA ASP A 132 -32.31 -2.33 1.93
C ASP A 132 -32.97 -1.18 1.13
N SER A 133 -32.30 -0.04 0.95
CA SER A 133 -32.92 1.21 0.49
C SER A 133 -32.09 1.96 -0.53
N PHE A 134 -30.85 1.54 -0.80
CA PHE A 134 -29.98 2.21 -1.76
C PHE A 134 -29.30 1.23 -2.73
N GLU A 135 -29.53 1.42 -4.03
CA GLU A 135 -28.89 0.65 -5.10
C GLU A 135 -27.75 1.46 -5.72
N LYS A 136 -26.60 0.80 -5.91
CA LYS A 136 -25.44 1.34 -6.61
C LYS A 136 -24.68 0.22 -7.33
N GLU A 137 -23.67 0.58 -8.11
CA GLU A 137 -22.74 -0.43 -8.66
C GLU A 137 -21.73 -0.89 -7.59
N ARG A 138 -21.24 -2.12 -7.71
CA ARG A 138 -20.10 -2.62 -6.94
C ARG A 138 -18.80 -2.02 -7.46
N SER A 139 -17.79 -1.84 -6.61
CA SER A 139 -16.47 -1.41 -7.07
C SER A 139 -15.61 -2.58 -7.56
N LYS A 140 -14.82 -2.40 -8.64
CA LYS A 140 -13.86 -3.41 -9.12
C LYS A 140 -12.55 -3.48 -8.33
N ILE A 141 -12.21 -2.37 -7.70
CA ILE A 141 -11.04 -2.17 -6.86
C ILE A 141 -11.38 -1.08 -5.87
N ILE A 142 -10.82 -1.15 -4.67
CA ILE A 142 -11.02 -0.16 -3.62
C ILE A 142 -9.66 0.44 -3.26
N VAL A 143 -9.59 1.77 -3.26
CA VAL A 143 -8.42 2.53 -2.81
C VAL A 143 -8.82 3.25 -1.52
N ALA A 144 -8.17 2.90 -0.43
CA ALA A 144 -8.42 3.40 0.91
C ALA A 144 -7.37 4.47 1.27
N GLY A 145 -7.84 5.69 1.51
CA GLY A 145 -7.05 6.90 1.73
C GLY A 145 -6.87 7.27 3.20
N GLY A 146 -5.73 7.88 3.49
CA GLY A 146 -5.45 8.48 4.79
C GLY A 146 -5.04 7.48 5.88
N PRO A 147 -4.22 7.92 6.86
CA PRO A 147 -3.71 7.04 7.89
C PRO A 147 -4.74 6.64 8.95
N LEU A 148 -5.86 7.35 9.08
CA LEU A 148 -6.93 6.95 10.00
C LEU A 148 -7.46 5.53 9.71
N ILE A 149 -7.55 5.17 8.43
CA ILE A 149 -7.96 3.82 8.00
C ILE A 149 -6.99 2.75 8.48
N SER A 150 -5.69 3.07 8.54
CA SER A 150 -4.64 2.09 8.84
C SER A 150 -4.76 1.45 10.23
N TYR A 151 -5.50 2.09 11.15
CA TYR A 151 -5.70 1.57 12.51
C TYR A 151 -7.01 0.82 12.71
N LYS A 152 -8.03 1.13 11.92
CA LYS A 152 -9.42 0.81 12.25
C LYS A 152 -10.05 -0.15 11.25
N GLY A 153 -9.43 -1.32 11.11
CA GLY A 153 -9.98 -2.41 10.29
C GLY A 153 -9.28 -2.60 8.94
N LEU A 154 -8.12 -1.95 8.71
CA LEU A 154 -7.32 -2.19 7.51
C LEU A 154 -7.00 -3.68 7.33
N ASP A 155 -6.62 -4.40 8.38
CA ASP A 155 -6.33 -5.85 8.28
C ASP A 155 -7.55 -6.65 7.80
N ASP A 156 -8.75 -6.33 8.29
CA ASP A 156 -9.99 -6.98 7.84
C ASP A 156 -10.31 -6.59 6.39
N MET A 157 -10.08 -5.34 5.99
CA MET A 157 -10.28 -4.86 4.62
C MET A 157 -9.33 -5.55 3.63
N MET A 158 -8.04 -5.61 3.97
CA MET A 158 -7.02 -6.28 3.17
C MET A 158 -7.29 -7.78 3.09
N SER A 159 -7.63 -8.42 4.22
CA SER A 159 -8.00 -9.83 4.26
C SER A 159 -9.24 -10.12 3.39
N LEU A 160 -10.27 -9.28 3.44
CA LEU A 160 -11.43 -9.41 2.55
C LEU A 160 -11.05 -9.23 1.07
N GLY A 161 -10.18 -8.26 0.75
CA GLY A 161 -9.64 -8.04 -0.59
C GLY A 161 -8.86 -9.23 -1.15
N GLU A 162 -8.12 -9.94 -0.29
CA GLU A 162 -7.34 -11.12 -0.66
C GLU A 162 -8.22 -12.37 -0.88
N HIS A 163 -9.28 -12.52 -0.09
CA HIS A 163 -10.02 -13.79 0.01
C HIS A 163 -11.38 -13.79 -0.70
N ASN A 164 -11.88 -12.65 -1.20
CA ASN A 164 -13.24 -12.55 -1.75
C ASN A 164 -13.54 -13.44 -2.96
N GLY A 165 -12.53 -13.94 -3.68
CA GLY A 165 -12.71 -14.81 -4.85
C GLY A 165 -13.28 -14.12 -6.11
N ALA A 166 -13.76 -12.88 -6.02
CA ALA A 166 -14.20 -12.06 -7.15
C ALA A 166 -13.04 -11.30 -7.82
N GLY A 167 -11.86 -11.27 -7.20
CA GLY A 167 -10.69 -10.54 -7.71
C GLY A 167 -10.70 -9.04 -7.40
N VAL A 168 -11.59 -8.59 -6.51
CA VAL A 168 -11.65 -7.20 -6.06
C VAL A 168 -10.49 -6.94 -5.10
N LYS A 169 -9.56 -6.07 -5.50
CA LYS A 169 -8.41 -5.72 -4.67
C LYS A 169 -8.72 -4.52 -3.76
N VAL A 170 -8.04 -4.46 -2.62
CA VAL A 170 -8.01 -3.30 -1.73
C VAL A 170 -6.57 -2.78 -1.68
N ILE A 171 -6.41 -1.47 -1.85
CA ILE A 171 -5.13 -0.77 -1.81
C ILE A 171 -5.18 0.27 -0.70
N SER A 172 -4.20 0.27 0.20
CA SER A 172 -4.01 1.31 1.22
C SER A 172 -3.01 2.35 0.71
N ALA A 173 -3.38 3.63 0.79
CA ALA A 173 -2.49 4.73 0.41
C ALA A 173 -1.24 4.79 1.30
N VAL A 174 -1.38 4.51 2.60
CA VAL A 174 -0.25 4.44 3.54
C VAL A 174 0.70 3.31 3.13
N ASP A 175 0.17 2.11 2.89
CA ASP A 175 0.99 0.95 2.51
C ASP A 175 1.67 1.19 1.15
N ALA A 176 0.95 1.78 0.19
CA ALA A 176 1.49 2.13 -1.13
C ALA A 176 2.62 3.17 -1.01
N GLY A 177 2.43 4.22 -0.19
CA GLY A 177 3.47 5.23 0.08
C GLY A 177 4.71 4.62 0.73
N VAL A 178 4.54 3.72 1.70
CA VAL A 178 5.67 3.02 2.34
C VAL A 178 6.39 2.08 1.36
N ARG A 179 5.67 1.39 0.49
CA ARG A 179 6.29 0.61 -0.60
C ARG A 179 7.11 1.50 -1.52
N ALA A 180 6.55 2.63 -1.98
CA ALA A 180 7.23 3.60 -2.82
C ALA A 180 8.47 4.21 -2.14
N MET A 181 8.40 4.48 -0.83
CA MET A 181 9.55 4.87 -0.02
C MET A 181 10.66 3.82 -0.10
N PHE A 182 10.34 2.56 0.15
CA PHE A 182 11.35 1.49 0.11
C PHE A 182 11.90 1.23 -1.29
N ASP A 183 11.08 1.36 -2.33
CA ASP A 183 11.52 1.26 -3.72
C ASP A 183 12.52 2.38 -4.04
N SER A 184 12.27 3.60 -3.55
CA SER A 184 13.18 4.75 -3.72
C SER A 184 14.49 4.61 -2.92
N LEU A 185 14.49 3.78 -1.87
CA LEU A 185 15.66 3.49 -1.04
C LEU A 185 16.41 2.21 -1.46
N ALA A 186 15.99 1.53 -2.53
CA ALA A 186 16.54 0.23 -2.91
C ALA A 186 18.04 0.28 -3.21
N ASP A 187 18.50 1.34 -3.89
CA ASP A 187 19.91 1.53 -4.28
C ASP A 187 20.72 2.38 -3.28
N ASP A 188 20.11 2.80 -2.17
CA ASP A 188 20.76 3.61 -1.14
C ASP A 188 21.50 2.73 -0.11
N ASN A 189 22.68 3.11 0.36
CA ASN A 189 23.43 2.35 1.38
C ASN A 189 23.24 2.87 2.82
N ILE A 190 22.30 3.77 3.07
CA ILE A 190 22.05 4.40 4.37
C ILE A 190 21.55 3.39 5.43
N ALA A 191 22.37 3.10 6.44
CA ALA A 191 22.02 2.11 7.47
C ALA A 191 20.94 2.61 8.45
N SER A 192 20.86 3.92 8.69
CA SER A 192 19.87 4.52 9.57
C SER A 192 19.42 5.88 9.04
N LEU A 193 18.11 6.12 9.08
CA LEU A 193 17.49 7.31 8.51
C LEU A 193 16.28 7.77 9.31
N THR A 194 15.95 9.05 9.18
CA THR A 194 14.71 9.63 9.67
C THR A 194 13.73 9.85 8.53
N VAL A 195 12.48 9.44 8.76
CA VAL A 195 11.30 9.73 7.93
C VAL A 195 10.50 10.82 8.64
N ALA A 196 10.26 11.94 7.95
CA ALA A 196 9.32 12.96 8.37
C ALA A 196 7.96 12.72 7.71
N CYS A 197 6.89 12.64 8.52
CA CYS A 197 5.51 12.59 8.03
C CYS A 197 4.86 13.96 8.25
N LEU A 198 4.53 14.68 7.17
CA LEU A 198 3.90 15.98 7.20
C LEU A 198 2.40 15.86 6.89
N SER A 199 1.54 16.37 7.78
CA SER A 199 0.08 16.30 7.62
C SER A 199 -0.65 17.46 8.28
N ASP A 200 -1.82 17.83 7.72
CA ASP A 200 -2.75 18.79 8.32
C ASP A 200 -3.77 18.14 9.27
N SER A 201 -4.01 16.83 9.18
CA SER A 201 -4.91 16.12 10.10
C SER A 201 -4.16 15.60 11.33
N SER A 202 -4.74 15.86 12.50
CA SER A 202 -4.08 15.63 13.79
C SER A 202 -4.53 14.35 14.48
N SER A 203 -3.55 13.71 15.14
CA SER A 203 -3.56 12.42 15.84
C SER A 203 -3.53 11.22 14.88
N ASN A 204 -2.51 10.37 15.05
CA ASN A 204 -2.37 9.10 14.32
C ASN A 204 -1.77 9.20 12.89
N TYR A 205 -0.86 10.11 12.56
CA TYR A 205 0.01 9.91 11.38
C TYR A 205 1.21 9.04 11.72
N ARG A 206 1.92 9.43 12.78
CA ARG A 206 3.15 8.78 13.23
C ARG A 206 2.96 7.29 13.46
N GLN A 207 1.87 6.88 14.10
CA GLN A 207 1.64 5.47 14.43
C GLN A 207 1.34 4.62 13.18
N ALA A 208 0.67 5.15 12.16
CA ALA A 208 0.20 4.44 10.97
C ALA A 208 1.40 4.16 10.09
N TYR A 209 2.21 5.19 9.85
CA TYR A 209 3.48 5.01 9.20
C TYR A 209 4.43 4.16 10.03
N SER A 210 4.41 4.22 11.36
CA SER A 210 5.24 3.31 12.18
C SER A 210 4.85 1.83 11.99
N GLU A 211 3.56 1.53 12.00
CA GLU A 211 3.03 0.18 11.82
C GLU A 211 3.25 -0.31 10.39
N ALA A 212 2.92 0.49 9.38
CA ALA A 212 3.10 0.17 7.97
C ALA A 212 4.59 0.02 7.58
N ILE A 213 5.47 0.93 8.03
CA ILE A 213 6.92 0.83 7.81
C ILE A 213 7.44 -0.44 8.45
N LYS A 214 7.04 -0.76 9.68
CA LYS A 214 7.47 -2.00 10.34
C LYS A 214 7.01 -3.23 9.55
N LYS A 215 5.72 -3.32 9.23
CA LYS A 215 5.13 -4.44 8.46
C LYS A 215 5.87 -4.66 7.14
N ILE A 216 5.99 -3.61 6.33
CA ILE A 216 6.59 -3.71 4.99
C ILE A 216 8.11 -3.89 5.08
N SER A 217 8.77 -3.35 6.11
CA SER A 217 10.19 -3.62 6.38
C SER A 217 10.42 -5.10 6.67
N ASP A 218 9.59 -5.72 7.51
CA ASP A 218 9.67 -7.14 7.84
C ASP A 218 9.40 -8.02 6.60
N GLU A 219 8.36 -7.70 5.81
CA GLU A 219 8.03 -8.38 4.54
C GLU A 219 9.18 -8.33 3.53
N ARG A 220 9.92 -7.22 3.48
CA ARG A 220 11.05 -7.01 2.55
C ARG A 220 12.40 -7.45 3.12
N GLY A 221 12.45 -7.96 4.36
CA GLY A 221 13.70 -8.32 5.04
C GLY A 221 14.66 -7.14 5.20
N ASN A 222 14.14 -5.93 5.33
CA ASN A 222 14.94 -4.72 5.45
C ASN A 222 15.51 -4.58 6.87
N THR A 223 16.81 -4.27 6.96
CA THR A 223 17.57 -4.16 8.22
C THR A 223 17.91 -2.73 8.62
N ARG A 224 17.43 -1.72 7.87
CA ARG A 224 17.70 -0.30 8.19
C ARG A 224 17.03 0.10 9.50
N SER A 225 17.70 0.96 10.26
CA SER A 225 17.12 1.58 11.44
C SER A 225 16.36 2.85 11.05
N ILE A 226 15.03 2.82 11.12
CA ILE A 226 14.16 3.91 10.69
C ILE A 226 13.53 4.60 11.90
N SER A 227 13.77 5.90 12.06
CA SER A 227 13.08 6.76 13.01
C SER A 227 12.01 7.59 12.32
N ILE A 228 10.87 7.79 12.98
CA ILE A 228 9.75 8.56 12.44
C ILE A 228 9.48 9.77 13.33
N ILE A 229 9.39 10.92 12.68
CA ILE A 229 8.97 12.20 13.25
C ILE A 229 7.80 12.75 12.44
N SER A 230 6.87 13.46 13.07
CA SER A 230 5.70 14.00 12.40
C SER A 230 5.52 15.47 12.69
N GLY A 231 5.01 16.22 11.72
CA GLY A 231 4.78 17.66 11.83
C GLY A 231 3.62 18.11 10.96
N LYS A 232 3.29 19.40 11.06
CA LYS A 232 2.26 20.01 10.21
C LYS A 232 2.68 19.95 8.73
N ASN A 233 1.72 19.79 7.81
CA ASN A 233 1.95 19.96 6.37
C ASN A 233 2.22 21.44 6.01
N SER A 234 3.41 21.91 6.38
CA SER A 234 3.86 23.26 6.06
C SER A 234 5.37 23.39 6.18
N LEU A 235 5.94 24.44 5.57
CA LEU A 235 7.35 24.79 5.76
C LEU A 235 7.70 25.05 7.23
N GLU A 236 6.78 25.67 7.98
CA GLU A 236 6.97 25.87 9.43
C GLU A 236 7.01 24.53 10.19
N GLY A 237 6.16 23.57 9.81
CA GLY A 237 6.17 22.22 10.36
C GLY A 237 7.49 21.51 10.09
N LEU A 238 8.00 21.59 8.86
CA LEU A 238 9.31 21.06 8.49
C LEU A 238 10.45 21.75 9.25
N SER A 239 10.44 23.08 9.39
CA SER A 239 11.44 23.81 10.20
C SER A 239 11.48 23.33 11.64
N LYS A 240 10.31 23.09 12.26
CA LYS A 240 10.24 22.55 13.64
C LYS A 240 10.85 21.16 13.74
N ILE A 241 10.58 20.29 12.76
CA ILE A 241 11.21 18.96 12.66
C ILE A 241 12.74 19.08 12.59
N VAL A 242 13.26 19.97 11.74
CA VAL A 242 14.71 20.15 11.58
C VAL A 242 15.36 20.63 12.89
N GLU A 243 14.74 21.57 13.60
CA GLU A 243 15.23 22.01 14.92
C GLU A 243 15.10 20.92 15.99
N GLU A 244 14.06 20.09 15.96
CA GLU A 244 13.93 18.95 16.88
C GLU A 244 15.05 17.93 16.64
N LEU A 245 15.34 17.59 15.38
CA LEU A 245 16.41 16.65 15.02
C LEU A 245 17.80 17.16 15.43
N LYS A 246 18.04 18.47 15.36
CA LYS A 246 19.29 19.07 15.83
C LYS A 246 19.52 18.87 17.32
N ASN A 247 18.44 18.87 18.11
CA ASN A 247 18.48 18.72 19.56
C ASN A 247 18.34 17.26 20.01
N ALA A 248 17.99 16.35 19.11
CA ALA A 248 17.84 14.93 19.40
C ALA A 248 19.18 14.27 19.74
N SER A 249 19.14 13.31 20.68
CA SER A 249 20.31 12.54 21.08
C SER A 249 20.75 11.51 20.03
N SER A 250 19.79 11.02 19.23
CA SER A 250 20.04 10.17 18.06
C SER A 250 20.06 11.04 16.80
N LYS A 251 21.05 10.83 15.92
CA LYS A 251 21.34 11.70 14.76
C LYS A 251 21.18 10.98 13.42
N SER A 252 20.20 10.10 13.28
CA SER A 252 19.84 9.56 11.96
C SER A 252 19.37 10.70 11.06
N PRO A 253 19.99 10.91 9.89
CA PRO A 253 19.69 12.06 9.07
C PRO A 253 18.28 11.95 8.48
N LEU A 254 17.59 13.08 8.35
CA LEU A 254 16.36 13.20 7.58
C LEU A 254 16.68 12.86 6.12
N LYS A 255 16.02 11.82 5.62
CA LYS A 255 16.21 11.29 4.26
C LYS A 255 14.91 11.25 3.46
N VAL A 256 13.80 11.01 4.15
CA VAL A 256 12.48 10.86 3.52
C VAL A 256 11.50 11.86 4.12
N ILE A 257 10.73 12.51 3.26
CA ILE A 257 9.56 13.30 3.63
C ILE A 257 8.34 12.65 2.98
N ILE A 258 7.45 12.11 3.80
CA ILE A 258 6.12 11.68 3.39
C ILE A 258 5.18 12.85 3.60
N VAL A 259 4.43 13.21 2.56
CA VAL A 259 3.49 14.34 2.61
C VAL A 259 2.25 14.01 1.79
N ASP A 260 1.09 14.22 2.38
CA ASP A 260 -0.20 14.06 1.70
C ASP A 260 -0.47 15.32 0.87
N GLY A 261 -0.53 15.16 -0.46
CA GLY A 261 -0.78 16.24 -1.40
C GLY A 261 0.45 17.07 -1.69
N LEU A 262 1.37 16.53 -2.50
CA LEU A 262 2.47 17.31 -3.09
C LEU A 262 1.91 18.29 -4.12
N GLY A 263 1.61 19.52 -3.69
CA GLY A 263 1.39 20.62 -4.63
C GLY A 263 2.68 20.90 -5.42
N ASP A 264 2.52 21.36 -6.67
CA ASP A 264 3.62 21.54 -7.64
C ASP A 264 4.85 22.30 -7.09
N ASP A 265 4.66 23.23 -6.15
CA ASP A 265 5.73 24.07 -5.57
C ASP A 265 6.20 23.63 -4.17
N PHE A 266 5.51 22.69 -3.52
CA PHE A 266 5.78 22.36 -2.11
C PHE A 266 7.12 21.65 -1.95
N GLU A 267 7.41 20.65 -2.79
CA GLU A 267 8.68 19.93 -2.78
C GLU A 267 9.87 20.88 -2.98
N ALA A 268 9.80 21.73 -4.01
CA ALA A 268 10.84 22.72 -4.30
C ALA A 268 11.06 23.68 -3.12
N SER A 269 9.97 24.11 -2.47
CA SER A 269 10.03 24.97 -1.28
C SER A 269 10.67 24.27 -0.08
N CYS A 270 10.35 22.99 0.16
CA CYS A 270 10.98 22.17 1.18
C CYS A 270 12.49 22.01 0.92
N LEU A 271 12.88 21.70 -0.32
CA LEU A 271 14.29 21.57 -0.70
C LEU A 271 15.04 22.89 -0.49
N ALA A 272 14.46 24.02 -0.91
CA ALA A 272 15.05 25.34 -0.69
C ALA A 272 15.25 25.66 0.80
N LEU A 273 14.26 25.34 1.65
CA LEU A 273 14.36 25.49 3.09
C LEU A 273 15.47 24.62 3.70
N LEU A 274 15.53 23.35 3.33
CA LEU A 274 16.56 22.42 3.82
C LEU A 274 17.97 22.85 3.39
N GLU A 275 18.11 23.42 2.19
CA GLU A 275 19.39 23.96 1.74
C GLU A 275 19.82 25.20 2.52
N GLN A 276 18.88 26.08 2.88
CA GLN A 276 19.16 27.20 3.80
C GLN A 276 19.68 26.69 5.15
N TYR A 277 19.11 25.61 5.69
CA TYR A 277 19.60 24.96 6.91
C TYR A 277 21.00 24.36 6.72
N ARG A 278 21.27 23.61 5.65
CA ARG A 278 22.61 23.04 5.38
C ARG A 278 23.70 24.10 5.20
N SER A 279 23.33 25.26 4.65
CA SER A 279 24.22 26.40 4.43
C SER A 279 24.41 27.28 5.67
N SER A 280 23.61 27.11 6.72
CA SER A 280 23.72 27.87 7.96
C SER A 280 25.02 27.54 8.70
N PHE A 281 25.89 28.54 8.87
CA PHE A 281 27.15 28.44 9.60
C PHE A 281 27.06 29.16 10.94
N GLY A 282 27.32 28.43 12.04
CA GLY A 282 27.23 28.96 13.39
C GLY A 282 28.17 28.23 14.34
N ASN A 283 28.76 28.97 15.29
CA ASN A 283 29.72 28.43 16.27
C ASN A 283 30.87 27.62 15.63
N GLY A 284 31.35 28.06 14.45
CA GLY A 284 32.46 27.41 13.73
C GLY A 284 32.07 26.11 13.00
N THR A 285 30.79 25.76 12.93
CA THR A 285 30.31 24.50 12.34
C THR A 285 29.08 24.72 11.44
N TYR A 286 28.74 23.70 10.66
CA TYR A 286 27.46 23.61 9.94
C TYR A 286 26.54 22.62 10.70
N PRO A 287 25.75 23.09 11.67
CA PRO A 287 25.08 22.21 12.63
C PRO A 287 24.02 21.27 12.01
N TYR A 288 23.55 21.58 10.80
CA TYR A 288 22.48 20.82 10.14
C TYR A 288 22.98 19.77 9.15
N ARG A 289 24.24 19.85 8.68
CA ARG A 289 24.76 18.93 7.64
C ARG A 289 24.81 17.46 8.09
N SER A 290 24.97 17.20 9.39
CA SER A 290 24.99 15.82 9.90
C SER A 290 23.60 15.22 10.12
N ILE A 291 22.54 16.03 10.12
CA ILE A 291 21.17 15.59 10.39
C ILE A 291 20.25 15.67 9.16
N LEU A 292 20.76 16.16 8.03
CA LEU A 292 20.07 16.22 6.74
C LEU A 292 20.90 15.41 5.74
N ALA A 293 20.32 14.37 5.15
CA ALA A 293 20.97 13.63 4.05
C ALA A 293 21.20 14.56 2.86
N ASP A 294 22.15 14.29 1.96
CA ASP A 294 22.43 15.20 0.83
C ASP A 294 21.24 15.30 -0.15
N ASP A 295 20.60 14.18 -0.40
CA ASP A 295 19.40 14.03 -1.20
C ASP A 295 18.20 13.66 -0.31
N ILE A 296 17.05 14.25 -0.61
CA ILE A 296 15.79 14.02 0.11
C ILE A 296 14.80 13.36 -0.83
N ILE A 297 14.20 12.28 -0.37
CA ILE A 297 13.15 11.55 -1.08
C ILE A 297 11.80 12.09 -0.62
N PHE A 298 10.97 12.51 -1.57
CA PHE A 298 9.58 12.85 -1.33
C PHE A 298 8.68 11.69 -1.72
N VAL A 299 7.68 11.42 -0.88
CA VAL A 299 6.68 10.39 -1.10
C VAL A 299 5.31 11.01 -0.93
N ASP A 300 4.51 10.96 -1.99
CA ASP A 300 3.08 11.24 -1.94
C ASP A 300 2.30 9.91 -1.87
N PRO A 301 1.66 9.62 -0.73
CA PRO A 301 0.88 8.39 -0.54
C PRO A 301 -0.32 8.30 -1.48
N SER A 302 -0.98 9.41 -1.80
CA SER A 302 -2.12 9.43 -2.72
C SER A 302 -1.70 9.09 -4.14
N LEU A 303 -0.60 9.69 -4.60
CA LEU A 303 0.00 9.36 -5.90
C LEU A 303 0.46 7.90 -5.94
N SER A 304 1.09 7.43 -4.86
CA SER A 304 1.56 6.05 -4.76
C SER A 304 0.39 5.05 -4.85
N ALA A 305 -0.72 5.32 -4.17
CA ALA A 305 -1.92 4.48 -4.24
C ALA A 305 -2.57 4.53 -5.64
N ALA A 306 -2.66 5.70 -6.26
CA ALA A 306 -3.21 5.85 -7.61
C ALA A 306 -2.37 5.06 -8.64
N VAL A 307 -1.04 5.15 -8.53
CA VAL A 307 -0.09 4.37 -9.34
C VAL A 307 -0.27 2.87 -9.15
N GLU A 308 -0.39 2.41 -7.90
CA GLU A 308 -0.59 1.00 -7.59
C GLU A 308 -1.94 0.51 -8.13
N CYS A 309 -2.99 1.33 -8.01
CA CYS A 309 -4.31 1.06 -8.55
C CYS A 309 -4.29 0.92 -10.08
N TYR A 310 -3.68 1.87 -10.79
CA TYR A 310 -3.54 1.79 -12.25
C TYR A 310 -2.76 0.54 -12.66
N THR A 311 -1.64 0.27 -12.00
CA THR A 311 -0.79 -0.88 -12.29
C THR A 311 -1.55 -2.19 -12.09
N ALA A 312 -2.31 -2.31 -10.99
CA ALA A 312 -3.14 -3.47 -10.72
C ALA A 312 -4.24 -3.66 -11.76
N LEU A 313 -5.00 -2.60 -12.08
CA LEU A 313 -6.05 -2.66 -13.10
C LEU A 313 -5.50 -2.99 -14.49
N ARG A 314 -4.34 -2.44 -14.84
CA ARG A 314 -3.68 -2.72 -16.13
C ARG A 314 -3.22 -4.17 -16.20
N HIS A 315 -2.50 -4.64 -15.18
CA HIS A 315 -2.01 -6.01 -15.08
C HIS A 315 -3.16 -7.03 -15.18
N ASP A 316 -4.26 -6.77 -14.47
CA ASP A 316 -5.43 -7.65 -14.45
C ASP A 316 -6.36 -7.45 -15.65
N LYS A 317 -6.03 -6.52 -16.56
CA LYS A 317 -6.83 -6.13 -17.73
C LYS A 317 -8.24 -5.63 -17.36
N ASN A 318 -8.36 -4.94 -16.23
CA ASN A 318 -9.60 -4.38 -15.69
C ASN A 318 -9.73 -2.87 -15.88
N LEU A 319 -8.82 -2.21 -16.61
CA LEU A 319 -9.02 -0.83 -17.07
C LEU A 319 -10.23 -0.75 -18.01
N ALA A 320 -11.03 0.30 -17.85
CA ALA A 320 -12.23 0.55 -18.63
C ALA A 320 -11.92 0.68 -20.13
N LEU A 321 -12.81 0.13 -20.95
CA LEU A 321 -12.83 0.33 -22.41
C LEU A 321 -14.00 1.23 -22.80
N ARG A 322 -14.11 2.39 -22.14
CA ARG A 322 -15.19 3.35 -22.40
C ARG A 322 -14.64 4.55 -23.15
N ALA A 323 -15.39 5.00 -24.16
CA ALA A 323 -15.15 6.28 -24.82
C ALA A 323 -15.78 7.46 -24.05
N ASP A 324 -16.62 7.17 -23.05
CA ASP A 324 -17.26 8.17 -22.21
C ASP A 324 -16.24 8.91 -21.34
N LYS A 325 -16.58 10.12 -20.92
CA LYS A 325 -15.79 10.87 -19.95
C LYS A 325 -15.81 10.17 -18.58
N GLN A 326 -14.76 10.39 -17.80
CA GLN A 326 -14.74 10.03 -16.39
C GLN A 326 -15.97 10.57 -15.66
N LYS A 327 -16.45 9.82 -14.67
CA LYS A 327 -17.58 10.23 -13.81
C LYS A 327 -17.25 9.93 -12.36
N VAL A 328 -17.75 10.77 -11.47
CA VAL A 328 -17.64 10.56 -10.02
C VAL A 328 -19.04 10.53 -9.42
N SER A 329 -19.32 9.50 -8.64
CA SER A 329 -20.48 9.43 -7.76
C SER A 329 -20.02 9.61 -6.32
N TYR A 330 -20.67 10.51 -5.58
CA TYR A 330 -20.34 10.83 -4.20
C TYR A 330 -21.34 10.17 -3.26
N PHE A 331 -20.83 9.51 -2.24
CA PHE A 331 -21.60 8.86 -1.20
C PHE A 331 -21.08 9.33 0.15
N TYR A 332 -22.01 9.73 1.01
CA TYR A 332 -21.72 10.18 2.37
C TYR A 332 -22.38 9.20 3.32
N GLY A 333 -21.64 8.71 4.32
CA GLY A 333 -22.21 7.87 5.38
C GLY A 333 -23.38 8.58 6.07
N PHE A 334 -24.55 7.93 6.10
CA PHE A 334 -25.76 8.42 6.76
C PHE A 334 -25.76 8.18 8.28
#